data_AF-A0A3C1MVS6-F1
#
_entry.id   AF-A0A3C1MVS6-F1
#
_cell.length_a   1.000
_cell.length_b   1.000
_cell.length_c   1.000
_cell.angle_alpha   90.00
_cell.angle_beta   90.00
_cell.angle_gamma   90.00
#
_symmetry.space_group_name_H-M   'P 1'
#
loop_
_entity.id
_entity.type
_entity.pdbx_description
1 polymer ?
#
loop_
_entity_poly.entity_id
_entity_poly.type
_entity_poly.pdbx_seq_one_letter_code
_entity_poly.pdbx_strand_id
1 'polypeptide(L)'
;MTSKPTLTTTDHARDAVGMTYVYPVISRRAGGVSVGINLNPNNACNWRCVYCQVPNLVRGTAPVIDLALLEHELTDFLQQLLHG
;
A
#
# COMPACT_ATOMS: atom_id res chain seq x y z
N MET A 1 20.67 -6.61 -6.12
CA MET A 1 19.41 -7.24 -6.57
C MET A 1 18.68 -7.73 -5.34
N THR A 2 17.92 -6.87 -4.68
CA THR A 2 17.09 -7.27 -3.53
C THR A 2 15.88 -8.02 -4.06
N SER A 3 15.74 -9.29 -3.68
CA SER A 3 14.58 -10.13 -3.99
C SER A 3 13.29 -9.38 -3.59
N LYS A 4 12.35 -9.22 -4.53
CA LYS A 4 10.99 -8.78 -4.18
C LYS A 4 10.43 -9.75 -3.13
N PRO A 5 9.91 -9.28 -1.98
CA PRO A 5 9.35 -10.18 -0.98
C PRO A 5 8.09 -10.86 -1.53
N THR A 6 7.99 -12.17 -1.35
CA THR A 6 6.79 -12.94 -1.71
C THR A 6 5.71 -12.65 -0.68
N LEU A 7 4.63 -12.01 -1.09
CA LEU A 7 3.50 -11.73 -0.20
C LEU A 7 2.79 -13.02 0.23
N THR A 8 2.34 -13.04 1.49
CA THR A 8 1.57 -14.15 2.07
C THR A 8 0.28 -13.61 2.69
N THR A 9 -0.60 -14.50 3.15
CA THR A 9 -1.81 -14.06 3.87
C THR A 9 -1.52 -13.40 5.22
N THR A 10 -0.29 -13.52 5.72
CA THR A 10 0.15 -12.96 7.02
C THR A 10 1.16 -11.83 6.86
N ASP A 11 1.68 -11.61 5.66
CA ASP A 11 2.58 -10.52 5.33
C ASP A 11 1.87 -9.53 4.41
N HIS A 12 1.80 -8.28 4.84
CA HIS A 12 1.13 -7.18 4.15
C HIS A 12 2.10 -6.05 3.84
N ALA A 13 3.38 -6.37 3.60
CA ALA A 13 4.41 -5.43 3.16
C ALA A 13 3.92 -4.58 1.97
N ARG A 14 3.79 -3.27 2.19
CA ARG A 14 3.23 -2.34 1.20
C ARG A 14 4.22 -1.99 0.09
N ASP A 15 5.51 -2.14 0.35
CA ASP A 15 6.61 -1.83 -0.55
C ASP A 15 6.98 -3.00 -1.48
N ALA A 16 6.29 -4.14 -1.39
CA ALA A 16 6.62 -5.37 -2.11
C ALA A 16 6.72 -5.21 -3.64
N VAL A 17 5.99 -4.24 -4.20
CA VAL A 17 5.98 -3.96 -5.65
C VAL A 17 6.77 -2.73 -6.08
N GLY A 18 7.33 -1.97 -5.12
CA GLY A 18 8.13 -0.77 -5.40
C GLY A 18 7.31 0.44 -5.88
N MET A 19 6.00 0.44 -5.65
CA MET A 19 5.10 1.56 -5.93
C MET A 19 4.93 2.43 -4.68
N THR A 20 4.55 3.69 -4.88
CA THR A 20 4.44 4.71 -3.83
C THR A 20 3.09 4.65 -3.12
N TYR A 21 2.01 4.55 -3.89
CA TYR A 21 0.65 4.64 -3.39
C TYR A 21 -0.10 3.31 -3.47
N VAL A 22 0.16 2.50 -4.50
CA VAL A 22 -0.58 1.26 -4.76
C VAL A 22 0.19 0.03 -4.29
N TYR A 23 -0.48 -0.93 -3.66
CA TYR A 23 0.17 -2.16 -3.21
C TYR A 23 -0.78 -3.38 -3.19
N PRO A 24 -0.28 -4.59 -3.48
CA PRO A 24 -1.06 -5.81 -3.32
C PRO A 24 -1.19 -6.24 -1.86
N VAL A 25 -2.29 -6.93 -1.58
CA VAL A 25 -2.47 -7.71 -0.35
C VAL A 25 -3.04 -9.07 -0.72
N ILE A 26 -2.38 -10.15 -0.29
CA ILE A 26 -2.97 -11.49 -0.38
C ILE A 26 -4.01 -11.63 0.74
N SER A 27 -5.29 -11.60 0.37
CA SER A 27 -6.40 -11.54 1.30
C SER A 27 -6.92 -12.92 1.62
N ARG A 28 -6.73 -13.34 2.88
CA ARG A 28 -7.36 -14.56 3.41
C ARG A 28 -8.90 -14.50 3.41
N ARG A 29 -9.48 -13.30 3.57
CA ARG A 29 -10.94 -13.12 3.65
C ARG A 29 -11.60 -13.19 2.28
N ALA A 30 -10.98 -12.56 1.28
CA ALA A 30 -11.48 -12.56 -0.09
C ALA A 30 -11.06 -13.82 -0.88
N GLY A 31 -10.05 -14.57 -0.39
CA GLY A 31 -9.49 -15.72 -1.11
C GLY A 31 -8.71 -15.35 -2.37
N GLY A 32 -8.23 -14.11 -2.47
CA GLY A 32 -7.60 -13.56 -3.66
C GLY A 32 -6.74 -12.33 -3.36
N VAL A 33 -6.49 -11.51 -4.39
CA VAL A 33 -5.72 -10.27 -4.25
C VAL A 33 -6.64 -9.10 -3.92
N SER A 34 -6.29 -8.31 -2.92
CA SER A 34 -6.87 -6.99 -2.66
C SER A 34 -5.86 -5.91 -3.08
N VAL A 35 -6.37 -4.81 -3.63
CA VAL A 35 -5.56 -3.64 -4.02
C VAL A 35 -5.68 -2.58 -2.92
N GLY A 36 -4.55 -2.22 -2.31
CA GLY A 36 -4.46 -1.18 -1.30
C GLY A 36 -4.00 0.15 -1.89
N ILE A 37 -4.50 1.25 -1.34
CA ILE A 37 -4.07 2.63 -1.66
C ILE A 37 -3.61 3.30 -0.36
N ASN A 38 -2.35 3.75 -0.31
CA ASN A 38 -1.76 4.42 0.83
C ASN A 38 -1.65 5.94 0.60
N LEU A 39 -2.56 6.71 1.19
CA LEU A 39 -2.54 8.19 1.11
C LEU A 39 -1.69 8.84 2.22
N ASN A 40 -1.04 8.05 3.06
CA ASN A 40 -0.17 8.53 4.14
C ASN A 40 1.22 7.86 4.03
N PRO A 41 1.95 8.02 2.90
CA PRO A 41 3.23 7.35 2.69
C PRO A 41 4.34 7.81 3.66
N ASN A 42 4.16 8.97 4.31
CA ASN A 42 5.09 9.52 5.30
C ASN A 42 4.84 9.04 6.74
N ASN A 43 3.91 8.09 6.95
CA ASN A 43 3.47 7.66 8.27
C ASN A 43 3.01 8.80 9.19
N ALA A 44 2.50 9.91 8.62
CA ALA A 44 1.92 11.00 9.39
C ALA A 44 0.39 10.90 9.40
N CYS A 45 -0.22 11.00 10.58
CA CYS A 45 -1.68 11.01 10.71
C CYS A 45 -2.12 11.94 11.85
N ASN A 46 -3.24 12.64 11.66
CA ASN A 46 -3.80 13.58 12.63
C ASN A 46 -4.91 12.95 13.49
N TRP A 47 -5.19 11.65 13.29
CA TRP A 47 -6.18 10.92 14.08
C TRP A 47 -5.56 10.43 15.39
N ARG A 48 -6.39 10.39 16.44
CA ARG A 48 -6.00 9.88 17.76
C ARG A 48 -6.63 8.50 17.99
N CYS A 49 -6.31 7.54 17.13
CA CYS A 49 -6.80 6.17 17.29
C CYS A 49 -6.13 5.52 18.51
N VAL A 50 -6.91 5.08 19.48
CA VAL A 50 -6.41 4.36 20.68
C VAL A 50 -5.80 3.00 20.35
N TYR A 51 -6.06 2.50 19.15
CA TYR A 51 -5.60 1.22 18.62
C TYR A 51 -4.65 1.40 17.43
N CYS A 52 -4.01 2.56 17.25
CA CYS A 52 -3.12 2.75 16.10
C CYS A 52 -1.91 1.82 16.18
N GLN A 53 -1.69 1.03 15.13
CA GLN A 53 -0.58 0.07 15.02
C GLN A 53 0.38 0.42 13.87
N VAL A 54 0.29 1.63 13.31
CA VAL A 54 1.20 2.08 12.25
C VAL A 54 2.59 2.26 12.85
N PRO A 55 3.62 1.51 12.39
CA PRO A 55 4.98 1.66 12.90
C PRO A 55 5.51 3.06 12.62
N ASN A 56 6.25 3.63 13.59
CA ASN A 56 6.87 4.96 13.47
C ASN A 56 5.89 6.09 13.11
N LEU A 57 4.62 5.97 13.52
CA LEU A 57 3.63 6.99 13.26
C LEU A 57 4.03 8.33 13.91
N VAL A 58 4.06 9.39 13.12
CA VAL A 58 4.23 10.76 13.60
C VAL A 58 2.88 11.46 13.57
N ARG A 59 2.56 12.27 14.59
CA ARG A 59 1.40 13.14 14.50
C ARG A 59 1.66 14.24 13.48
N GLY A 60 0.79 14.33 12.48
CA GLY A 60 0.92 15.30 11.40
C GLY A 60 -0.13 15.07 10.32
N THR A 61 0.02 15.76 9.19
CA THR A 61 -0.88 15.61 8.04
C THR A 61 -0.25 14.72 6.97
N ALA A 62 -1.10 14.08 6.18
CA ALA A 62 -0.68 13.46 4.93
C ALA A 62 0.03 14.49 4.04
N PRO A 63 1.00 14.07 3.20
CA PRO A 63 1.58 14.95 2.20
C PRO A 63 0.56 15.26 1.11
N VAL A 64 0.87 16.24 0.26
CA VAL A 64 0.13 16.42 -1.00
C VAL A 64 0.33 15.16 -1.84
N ILE A 65 -0.78 14.64 -2.39
CA ILE A 65 -0.76 13.44 -3.23
C ILE A 65 -0.50 13.84 -4.68
N ASP A 66 0.46 13.18 -5.31
CA ASP A 66 0.60 13.22 -6.76
C ASP A 66 -0.46 12.31 -7.38
N LEU A 67 -1.56 12.93 -7.81
CA LEU A 67 -2.70 12.22 -8.38
C LEU A 67 -2.35 11.55 -9.72
N ALA A 68 -1.46 12.15 -10.51
CA ALA A 68 -1.05 11.59 -11.80
C ALA A 68 -0.24 10.30 -11.58
N LEU A 69 0.67 10.31 -10.60
CA LEU A 69 1.41 9.10 -10.22
C LEU A 69 0.47 8.03 -9.64
N LEU A 70 -0.46 8.39 -8.75
CA LEU A 70 -1.45 7.45 -8.21
C LEU A 70 -2.29 6.79 -9.31
N GLU A 71 -2.80 7.57 -10.27
CA GLU A 71 -3.60 7.05 -11.38
C GLU A 71 -2.79 6.10 -12.26
N HIS A 72 -1.55 6.48 -12.57
CA HIS A 72 -0.63 5.65 -13.36
C HIS A 72 -0.31 4.33 -12.64
N GLU A 73 0.10 4.37 -11.37
CA GLU A 73 0.38 3.17 -10.58
C GLU A 73 -0.84 2.26 -10.48
N LEU A 74 -2.04 2.81 -10.27
CA LEU A 74 -3.26 2.02 -10.17
C LEU A 74 -3.60 1.34 -11.49
N THR A 75 -3.52 2.07 -12.59
CA THR A 75 -3.81 1.54 -13.92
C THR A 75 -2.84 0.42 -14.29
N ASP A 76 -1.54 0.66 -14.14
CA ASP A 76 -0.49 -0.31 -14.44
C ASP A 76 -0.61 -1.55 -13.55
N PHE A 77 -0.91 -1.37 -12.27
CA PHE A 77 -1.07 -2.49 -11.34
C PHE A 77 -2.30 -3.33 -11.67
N LEU A 78 -3.42 -2.71 -12.04
CA LEU A 78 -4.62 -3.44 -12.46
C LEU A 78 -4.38 -4.21 -13.77
N GLN A 79 -3.62 -3.65 -14.72
CA GLN A 79 -3.22 -4.36 -15.93
C GLN A 79 -2.37 -5.60 -15.61
N GLN A 80 -1.37 -5.48 -14.72
CA GLN A 80 -0.57 -6.61 -14.24
C GLN A 80 -1.45 -7.68 -13.58
N LEU A 81 -2.40 -7.28 -12.73
CA LEU A 81 -3.30 -8.25 -12.07
C LEU A 81 -4.20 -9.02 -13.05
N LEU A 82 -4.63 -8.37 -14.13
CA LEU A 82 -5.51 -8.99 -15.13
C LEU A 82 -4.73 -9.87 -16.13
N HIS A 83 -3.46 -9.58 -16.38
CA HIS A 83 -2.71 -10.17 -17.50
C HIS A 83 -1.45 -10.95 -17.12
N GLY A 84 -0.94 -10.81 -15.89
CA GLY A 84 0.29 -11.46 -15.42
C GLY A 84 1.53 -10.66 -15.73
#